data_AF-A0A099SIU8-F1
#
_entry.id   AF-A0A099SIU8-F1
#
_cell.length_a   1.000
_cell.length_b   1.000
_cell.length_c   1.000
_cell.angle_alpha   90.00
_cell.angle_beta   90.00
_cell.angle_gamma   90.00
#
_symmetry.space_group_name_H-M   'P 1'
#
loop_
_entity.id
_entity.type
_entity.pdbx_description
1 polymer ?
#
loop_
_entity_poly.entity_id
_entity_poly.type
_entity_poly.pdbx_seq_one_letter_code
_entity_poly.pdbx_strand_id
1 'polypeptide(L)'
;MERKKRVIRTLITISLLAALIAVLYFSRDADPKNPHSTVPKETWIHGPKGHGYAVMNNQQPWKQCYECHEEQGLGGEAYCQSCHDQSGVKVEIPQKPAGK
;
A
#
# COMPACT_ATOMS: atom_id res chain seq x y z
N MET A 1 -5.38 -32.60 -33.78
CA MET A 1 -6.01 -32.44 -32.44
C MET A 1 -5.01 -32.00 -31.36
N GLU A 2 -3.79 -32.54 -31.32
CA GLU A 2 -2.74 -32.18 -30.36
C GLU A 2 -2.43 -30.68 -30.24
N ARG A 3 -2.33 -29.97 -31.38
CA ARG A 3 -2.08 -28.52 -31.41
C ARG A 3 -3.19 -27.72 -30.72
N LYS A 4 -4.47 -28.06 -30.95
CA LYS A 4 -5.62 -27.41 -30.30
C LYS A 4 -5.64 -27.68 -28.79
N LYS A 5 -5.36 -28.92 -28.37
CA LYS A 5 -5.25 -29.28 -26.94
C LYS A 5 -4.12 -28.50 -26.25
N ARG A 6 -2.97 -28.34 -26.90
CA ARG A 6 -1.84 -27.55 -26.38
C ARG A 6 -2.21 -26.07 -26.21
N VAL A 7 -2.86 -25.47 -27.21
CA VAL A 7 -3.32 -24.07 -27.15
C VAL A 7 -4.31 -23.86 -26.00
N ILE A 8 -5.31 -24.74 -25.85
CA ILE A 8 -6.28 -24.64 -24.76
C ILE A 8 -5.58 -24.74 -23.41
N ARG A 9 -4.64 -25.68 -23.26
CA ARG A 9 -3.89 -25.86 -22.01
C ARG A 9 -3.06 -24.62 -21.66
N THR A 10 -2.39 -24.02 -22.65
CA THR A 10 -1.66 -22.77 -22.47
C THR A 10 -2.58 -21.61 -22.07
N LEU A 11 -3.73 -21.45 -22.71
CA LEU A 11 -4.71 -20.41 -22.36
C LEU A 11 -5.20 -20.58 -20.92
N ILE A 12 -5.53 -21.81 -20.51
CA ILE A 12 -5.94 -22.09 -19.13
C ILE A 12 -4.83 -21.71 -18.14
N THR A 13 -3.58 -22.10 -18.42
CA THR A 13 -2.45 -21.75 -17.54
C THR A 13 -2.25 -20.25 -17.42
N ILE A 14 -2.32 -19.50 -18.53
CA ILE A 14 -2.20 -18.04 -18.52
C ILE A 14 -3.35 -17.41 -17.73
N SER A 15 -4.59 -17.87 -17.93
CA SER A 15 -5.75 -17.36 -17.21
C SER A 15 -5.66 -17.63 -15.71
N LEU A 16 -5.22 -18.83 -15.30
CA LEU A 16 -5.01 -19.17 -13.90
C LEU A 16 -3.91 -18.31 -13.27
N LEU A 17 -2.82 -18.06 -13.99
CA LEU A 17 -1.74 -17.20 -13.51
C LEU A 17 -2.21 -15.74 -13.33
N ALA A 18 -2.97 -15.21 -14.30
CA ALA A 18 -3.55 -13.88 -14.21
C ALA A 18 -4.53 -13.77 -13.03
N ALA A 19 -5.38 -14.79 -12.83
CA ALA A 19 -6.29 -14.85 -11.70
C ALA A 19 -5.53 -14.88 -10.35
N LEU A 20 -4.45 -15.65 -10.25
CA LEU A 20 -3.61 -15.67 -9.05
C LEU A 20 -3.00 -14.30 -8.76
N ILE A 21 -2.46 -13.62 -9.78
CA ILE A 21 -1.92 -12.27 -9.63
C ILE A 21 -3.00 -11.30 -9.15
N ALA A 22 -4.21 -11.36 -9.71
CA ALA A 22 -5.33 -10.53 -9.27
C ALA A 22 -5.70 -10.80 -7.81
N VAL A 23 -5.81 -12.07 -7.40
CA VAL A 23 -6.10 -12.44 -6.01
C VAL A 23 -5.03 -11.91 -5.05
N LEU A 24 -3.75 -12.06 -5.38
CA LEU A 24 -2.66 -11.54 -4.57
C LEU A 24 -2.69 -10.01 -4.48
N TYR A 25 -3.04 -9.33 -5.57
CA TYR A 25 -3.19 -7.88 -5.60
C TYR A 25 -4.33 -7.42 -4.68
N PHE A 26 -5.54 -7.96 -4.83
CA PHE A 26 -6.69 -7.60 -4.00
C PHE A 26 -6.56 -8.05 -2.54
N SER A 27 -5.83 -9.14 -2.27
CA SER A 27 -5.58 -9.62 -0.91
C SER A 27 -4.70 -8.68 -0.10
N ARG A 28 -3.89 -7.82 -0.73
CA ARG A 28 -3.10 -6.79 -0.01
C ARG A 28 -4.00 -5.74 0.63
N ASP A 29 -5.07 -5.36 -0.09
CA ASP A 29 -6.05 -4.40 0.42
C ASP A 29 -6.97 -5.01 1.49
N ALA A 30 -7.00 -6.34 1.62
CA ALA A 30 -7.77 -7.06 2.65
C ALA A 30 -6.92 -7.46 3.87
N ASP A 31 -5.65 -7.03 3.96
CA ASP A 31 -4.79 -7.38 5.09
C ASP A 31 -5.38 -6.80 6.40
N PRO A 32 -5.74 -7.64 7.38
CA PRO A 32 -6.25 -7.17 8.67
C PRO A 32 -5.21 -6.37 9.47
N LYS A 33 -3.92 -6.44 9.11
CA LYS A 33 -2.86 -5.60 9.66
C LYS A 33 -2.77 -4.24 8.99
N ASN A 34 -3.43 -4.03 7.84
CA ASN A 34 -3.55 -2.72 7.22
C ASN A 34 -4.74 -1.98 7.85
N PRO A 35 -4.51 -1.03 8.78
CA PRO A 35 -5.61 -0.29 9.42
C PRO A 35 -6.38 0.61 8.43
N HIS A 36 -5.88 0.78 7.20
CA HIS A 36 -6.49 1.59 6.16
C HIS A 36 -7.25 0.76 5.10
N SER A 37 -7.21 -0.58 5.19
CA SER A 37 -7.83 -1.52 4.23
C SER A 37 -9.31 -1.26 3.94
N THR A 38 -10.04 -0.77 4.95
CA THR A 38 -11.48 -0.53 4.89
C THR A 38 -11.85 0.91 4.51
N VAL A 39 -10.86 1.81 4.38
CA VAL A 39 -11.07 3.22 4.05
C VAL A 39 -10.73 3.43 2.58
N PRO A 40 -11.68 3.86 1.73
CA PRO A 40 -11.39 4.16 0.33
C PRO A 40 -10.25 5.17 0.20
N LYS A 41 -9.34 4.97 -0.76
CA LYS A 41 -8.16 5.82 -0.94
C LYS A 41 -8.50 7.31 -1.01
N GLU A 42 -9.57 7.67 -1.71
CA GLU A 42 -10.01 9.06 -1.84
C GLU A 42 -10.43 9.65 -0.48
N THR A 43 -11.20 8.88 0.30
CA THR A 43 -11.59 9.23 1.67
C THR A 43 -10.38 9.28 2.59
N TRP A 44 -9.41 8.40 2.40
CA TRP A 44 -8.16 8.43 3.14
C TRP A 44 -7.38 9.71 2.82
N ILE A 45 -7.18 10.09 1.57
CA ILE A 45 -6.34 11.24 1.23
C ILE A 45 -7.05 12.56 1.55
N HIS A 46 -8.33 12.69 1.21
CA HIS A 46 -9.06 13.97 1.21
C HIS A 46 -10.14 14.09 2.29
N GLY A 47 -10.46 13.01 3.01
CA GLY A 47 -11.53 13.00 3.99
C GLY A 47 -11.17 13.68 5.31
N PRO A 48 -12.16 14.18 6.07
CA PRO A 48 -11.95 14.92 7.32
C PRO A 48 -11.35 14.09 8.47
N LYS A 49 -11.43 12.76 8.38
CA LYS A 49 -10.80 11.81 9.32
C LYS A 49 -9.79 10.88 8.61
N GLY A 50 -9.23 11.35 7.50
CA GLY A 50 -8.27 10.61 6.69
C GLY A 50 -6.82 10.80 7.13
N HIS A 51 -5.90 10.68 6.17
CA HIS A 51 -4.46 10.77 6.28
C HIS A 51 -3.99 12.00 7.08
N GLY A 52 -4.45 13.20 6.71
CA GLY A 52 -4.06 14.43 7.40
C GLY A 52 -4.44 14.41 8.88
N TYR A 53 -5.67 13.98 9.20
CA TYR A 53 -6.11 13.83 10.59
C TYR A 53 -5.28 12.79 11.34
N ALA A 54 -5.05 11.62 10.74
CA ALA A 54 -4.28 10.55 11.38
C ALA A 54 -2.84 10.97 11.68
N VAL A 55 -2.17 11.63 10.72
CA VAL A 55 -0.80 12.13 10.90
C VAL A 55 -0.75 13.24 11.94
N MET A 56 -1.67 14.20 11.91
CA MET A 56 -1.68 15.31 12.88
C MET A 56 -1.95 14.85 14.32
N ASN A 57 -2.75 13.80 14.52
CA ASN A 57 -3.06 13.27 15.85
C ASN A 57 -2.06 12.21 16.31
N ASN A 58 -1.22 11.69 15.41
CA ASN A 58 -0.16 10.76 15.75
C ASN A 58 1.14 11.51 16.05
N GLN A 59 1.42 11.69 17.34
CA GLN A 59 2.62 12.38 17.80
C GLN A 59 3.91 11.56 17.60
N GLN A 60 3.82 10.30 17.15
CA GLN A 60 4.97 9.40 16.94
C GLN A 60 4.82 8.51 15.68
N PRO A 61 4.81 9.08 14.46
CA PRO A 61 4.68 8.30 13.22
C PRO A 61 5.75 7.22 13.04
N TRP A 62 6.95 7.46 13.57
CA TRP A 62 8.06 6.51 13.54
C TRP A 62 7.81 5.22 14.34
N LYS A 63 6.86 5.19 15.28
CA LYS A 63 6.49 3.97 16.03
C LYS A 63 5.23 3.27 15.53
N GLN A 64 4.36 4.00 14.82
CA GLN A 64 3.03 3.49 14.49
C GLN A 64 2.84 3.30 12.98
N CYS A 65 3.50 4.13 12.17
CA CYS A 65 3.33 4.13 10.72
C CYS A 65 4.57 3.57 10.01
N TYR A 66 5.77 3.98 10.43
CA TYR A 66 7.00 3.64 9.69
C TYR A 66 7.29 2.15 9.74
N GLU A 67 7.22 1.52 10.91
CA GLU A 67 7.45 0.07 11.06
C GLU A 67 6.55 -0.74 10.13
N CYS A 68 5.25 -0.44 10.09
CA CYS A 68 4.31 -1.12 9.22
C CYS A 68 4.62 -0.91 7.73
N HIS A 69 4.98 0.31 7.32
CA HIS A 69 5.35 0.62 5.94
C HIS A 69 6.75 0.06 5.57
N GLU A 70 7.65 -0.13 6.52
CA GLU A 70 8.92 -0.84 6.31
C GLU A 70 8.69 -2.33 6.09
N GLU A 71 7.85 -2.98 6.91
CA GLU A 71 7.46 -4.39 6.74
C GLU A 71 6.81 -4.66 5.38
N GLN A 72 6.07 -3.68 4.85
CA GLN A 72 5.46 -3.74 3.51
C GLN A 72 6.46 -3.45 2.38
N GLY A 73 7.72 -3.11 2.69
CA GLY A 73 8.74 -2.76 1.70
C GLY A 73 8.54 -1.39 1.05
N LEU A 74 7.74 -0.51 1.67
CA LEU A 74 7.43 0.83 1.17
C LEU A 74 8.47 1.87 1.58
N GLY A 75 9.32 1.56 2.56
CA GLY A 75 10.46 2.39 2.96
C GLY A 75 10.19 3.34 4.14
N GLY A 76 9.15 3.09 4.93
CA GLY A 76 8.89 3.79 6.19
C GLY A 76 8.76 5.31 6.01
N GLU A 77 9.74 6.04 6.53
CA GLU A 77 9.85 7.48 6.38
C GLU A 77 9.97 7.94 4.91
N ALA A 78 10.78 7.25 4.11
CA ALA A 78 10.98 7.58 2.70
C ALA A 78 9.68 7.45 1.90
N TYR A 79 8.77 6.59 2.34
CA TYR A 79 7.46 6.44 1.72
C TYR A 79 6.64 7.72 1.84
N CYS A 80 6.63 8.34 3.02
CA CYS A 80 5.95 9.62 3.23
C CYS A 80 6.48 10.67 2.24
N GLN A 81 7.80 10.83 2.14
CA GLN A 81 8.38 11.81 1.22
C GLN A 81 7.99 11.53 -0.24
N SER A 82 8.04 10.27 -0.65
CA SER A 82 7.72 9.88 -2.03
C SER A 82 6.31 10.28 -2.49
N CYS A 83 5.30 10.13 -1.63
CA CYS A 83 3.92 10.50 -1.95
C CYS A 83 3.72 12.02 -1.96
N HIS A 84 4.39 12.74 -1.06
CA HIS A 84 4.32 14.19 -0.97
C HIS A 84 4.99 14.87 -2.17
N ASP A 85 6.14 14.34 -2.61
CA ASP A 85 6.84 14.79 -3.81
C ASP A 85 5.99 14.60 -5.08
N GLN A 86 5.38 13.43 -5.24
CA GLN A 86 4.47 13.15 -6.37
C GLN A 86 3.26 14.08 -6.40
N SER A 87 2.76 14.46 -5.22
CA SER A 87 1.62 15.35 -5.08
C SER A 87 2.01 16.85 -5.16
N GLY A 88 3.30 17.17 -5.23
CA GLY A 88 3.80 18.54 -5.20
C GLY A 88 3.58 19.27 -3.87
N VAL A 89 3.33 18.53 -2.79
CA VAL A 89 3.02 19.09 -1.47
C VAL A 89 4.29 19.13 -0.62
N LYS A 90 4.70 20.32 -0.20
CA LYS A 90 5.83 20.50 0.72
C LYS A 90 5.32 20.60 2.15
N VAL A 91 5.56 19.55 2.94
CA VAL A 91 5.31 19.55 4.39
C VAL A 91 6.53 19.02 5.10
N GLU A 92 6.73 19.45 6.33
CA GLU A 92 7.71 18.85 7.22
C GLU A 92 7.19 17.50 7.70
N ILE A 93 7.90 16.43 7.35
CA ILE A 93 7.55 15.07 7.74
C ILE A 93 8.16 14.79 9.11
N PRO A 94 7.38 14.37 10.13
CA PRO A 94 7.90 14.08 11.46
C PRO A 94 9.00 13.03 11.45
N GLN A 95 10.24 13.45 11.70
CA GLN A 95 11.41 12.60 11.66
C GLN A 95 11.50 11.71 12.89
N LYS A 96 12.05 10.50 12.75
CA LYS A 96 12.46 9.71 13.91
C LYS A 96 13.59 10.48 14.64
N PRO A 97 13.50 10.71 15.97
CA PRO A 97 14.56 11.39 16.69
C PRO A 97 15.89 10.65 16.54
N ALA A 98 16.96 11.39 16.26
CA ALA A 98 18.33 10.88 16.21
C ALA A 98 18.81 10.55 17.63
N GLY A 99 18.39 9.40 18.16
CA GLY A 99 18.82 8.93 19.49
C GLY A 99 17.74 8.15 20.22
N LYS A 100 17.54 6.89 19.84
CA LYS A 100 17.23 5.72 20.68
C LYS A 100 17.15 4.48 19.79
#